data_AF-A0A9D7GUT4-F1
#
_entry.id   AF-A0A9D7GUT4-F1
#
_cell.length_a   1.000
_cell.length_b   1.000
_cell.length_c   1.000
_cell.angle_alpha   90.00
_cell.angle_beta   90.00
_cell.angle_gamma   90.00
#
_symmetry.space_group_name_H-M   'P 1'
#
loop_
_entity.id
_entity.type
_entity.pdbx_description
1 polymer ?
#
loop_
_entity_poly.entity_id
_entity_poly.type
_entity_poly.pdbx_seq_one_letter_code
_entity_poly.pdbx_strand_id
1 'polypeptide(L)' 'MRKSFDGLCGVVTAELDKPLTTGDVFIFVNKPRHSIKLLVWDRSGFVIYYKRLEQGTFELPAGGDAKVRYLDGMNW' A
#
# COMPACT_ATOMS: atom_id res chain seq x y z
N MET A 1 -6.95 -6.43 -6.14
CA MET A 1 -5.71 -6.43 -5.33
C MET A 1 -5.17 -7.85 -5.19
N ARG A 2 -4.63 -8.40 -6.28
CA ARG A 2 -4.08 -9.78 -6.35
C ARG A 2 -2.62 -9.89 -5.90
N LYS A 3 -1.88 -8.78 -5.90
CA LYS A 3 -0.44 -8.72 -5.59
C LYS A 3 -0.15 -8.98 -4.10
N SER A 4 0.88 -9.78 -3.82
CA SER A 4 1.46 -10.05 -2.49
C SER A 4 2.83 -9.36 -2.36
N PHE A 5 3.76 -9.86 -1.54
CA PHE A 5 5.09 -9.27 -1.28
C PHE A 5 5.80 -8.76 -2.53
N ASP A 6 6.26 -9.65 -3.42
CA ASP A 6 7.09 -9.24 -4.58
C ASP A 6 6.36 -8.27 -5.51
N GLY A 7 5.06 -8.51 -5.71
CA GLY A 7 4.23 -7.66 -6.55
C GLY A 7 4.04 -6.26 -5.96
N LEU A 8 3.90 -6.13 -4.63
CA LEU A 8 3.79 -4.82 -3.98
C LEU A 8 5.15 -4.14 -3.87
N CYS A 9 6.21 -4.88 -3.54
CA CYS A 9 7.58 -4.38 -3.52
C CYS A 9 7.96 -3.79 -4.89
N GLY A 10 7.68 -4.51 -5.98
CA GLY A 10 7.94 -4.04 -7.34
C GLY A 10 7.19 -2.75 -7.71
N VAL A 11 5.99 -2.54 -7.17
CA VAL A 11 5.26 -1.27 -7.36
C VAL A 11 5.94 -0.13 -6.62
N VAL A 12 6.36 -0.36 -5.37
CA VAL A 12 7.03 0.69 -4.60
C VAL A 12 8.39 1.05 -5.20
N THR A 13 9.20 0.06 -5.58
CA THR A 13 10.52 0.31 -6.15
C THR A 13 10.45 1.03 -7.49
N ALA A 14 9.47 0.68 -8.34
CA ALA A 14 9.24 1.37 -9.61
C ALA A 14 8.83 2.84 -9.44
N GLU A 15 8.08 3.16 -8.37
CA GLU A 15 7.42 4.47 -8.22
C GLU A 15 8.18 5.46 -7.31
N LEU A 16 8.92 4.97 -6.32
CA LEU A 16 9.50 5.80 -5.26
C LEU A 16 11.03 5.89 -5.28
N ASP A 17 11.73 5.07 -6.06
CA ASP A 17 13.20 5.02 -6.13
C ASP A 17 13.87 5.07 -4.74
N LYS A 18 13.25 4.38 -3.78
CA LYS A 18 13.66 4.38 -2.37
C LYS A 18 13.86 2.95 -1.87
N PRO A 19 14.81 2.72 -0.94
CA PRO A 19 14.95 1.43 -0.31
C PRO A 19 13.74 1.13 0.57
N LEU A 20 13.09 0.00 0.31
CA LEU A 20 11.93 -0.52 1.04
C LEU A 20 12.20 -0.86 2.51
N THR A 21 13.46 -0.86 2.92
CA THR A 21 13.93 -1.26 4.26
C THR A 21 14.09 -0.09 5.22
N THR A 22 13.66 1.11 4.84
CA THR A 22 13.88 2.36 5.58
C THR A 22 12.89 2.61 6.72
N GLY A 23 12.01 1.64 7.04
CA GLY A 23 11.00 1.76 8.09
C GLY A 23 9.71 2.45 7.65
N ASP A 24 9.60 2.80 6.37
CA ASP A 24 8.39 3.35 5.77
C ASP A 24 7.26 2.30 5.72
N VAL A 25 6.02 2.78 5.84
CA VAL A 25 4.79 1.99 5.67
C VAL A 25 4.11 2.37 4.37
N PHE A 26 3.93 1.40 3.47
CA PHE A 26 3.24 1.62 2.20
C PHE A 26 1.81 1.11 2.28
N ILE A 27 0.84 2.00 2.10
CA ILE A 27 -0.58 1.70 2.17
C ILE A 27 -1.15 1.58 0.77
N PHE A 28 -1.70 0.41 0.46
CA PHE A 28 -2.41 0.13 -0.78
C PHE A 28 -3.89 0.02 -0.49
N VAL A 29 -4.70 0.82 -1.18
CA VAL A 29 -6.16 0.78 -1.08
C VAL A 29 -6.71 0.23 -2.39
N ASN A 30 -7.67 -0.70 -2.32
CA ASN A 30 -8.29 -1.21 -3.55
C ASN A 30 -9.20 -0.15 -4.20
N LYS A 31 -9.51 -0.30 -5.49
CA LYS A 31 -10.36 0.65 -6.21
C LYS A 31 -11.75 0.89 -5.57
N PRO A 32 -12.46 -0.14 -5.09
CA PRO A 32 -13.70 0.04 -4.32
C PRO A 32 -13.51 0.64 -2.92
N ARG A 33 -12.27 0.77 -2.44
CA ARG A 33 -11.88 1.30 -1.12
C ARG A 33 -12.44 0.54 0.09
N HIS A 34 -12.84 -0.71 -0.05
CA HIS A 34 -13.26 -1.54 1.10
C HIS A 34 -12.14 -2.42 1.65
N SER A 35 -10.96 -2.44 1.01
CA SER A 35 -9.83 -3.25 1.45
C SER A 35 -8.52 -2.47 1.39
N ILE A 36 -7.65 -2.71 2.37
CA ILE A 36 -6.31 -2.13 2.44
C ILE A 36 -5.24 -3.20 2.71
N LYS A 37 -4.07 -3.02 2.12
CA LYS A 37 -2.83 -3.72 2.48
C LYS A 37 -1.79 -2.72 2.97
N LEU A 38 -1.11 -3.05 4.06
CA LEU A 38 0.05 -2.29 4.54
C LEU A 38 1.28 -3.15 4.34
N LEU A 39 2.21 -2.71 3.48
CA LEU A 39 3.51 -3.35 3.30
C LEU A 39 4.53 -2.63 4.18
N VAL A 40 5.19 -3.38 5.05
CA VAL A 40 6.18 -2.87 6.01
C VAL A 40 7.39 -3.78 6.01
N TRP A 41 8.59 -3.21 6.08
CA TRP A 41 9.79 -3.97 6.44
C TRP A 41 9.96 -3.96 7.96
N ASP A 42 9.88 -5.13 8.57
CA ASP A 42 10.31 -5.36 9.96
C ASP A 42 11.79 -5.79 9.97
N ARG A 43 12.41 -5.86 11.15
CA ARG A 43 13.84 -6.16 11.35
C ARG A 43 14.35 -7.38 10.58
N SER A 44 13.51 -8.36 10.31
CA SER A 44 13.88 -9.61 9.64
C SER A 44 13.20 -9.85 8.29
N GLY A 45 12.29 -9.00 7.84
CA GLY A 45 11.56 -9.26 6.60
C GLY A 45 10.33 -8.41 6.35
N PHE A 46 9.69 -8.64 5.20
CA PHE A 46 8.45 -7.96 4.85
C PHE A 46 7.23 -8.56 5.56
N VAL A 47 6.34 -7.68 5.99
CA VAL A 47 5.03 -8.01 6.57
C VAL A 47 3.94 -7.32 5.76
N ILE A 48 2.84 -8.04 5.53
CA ILE A 48 1.62 -7.47 4.97
C ILE A 48 0.48 -7.60 5.99
N TYR A 49 -0.05 -6.47 6.43
CA TYR A 49 -1.35 -6.43 7.12
C TYR A 49 -2.45 -6.26 6.09
N TYR A 50 -3.47 -7.13 6.14
CA TYR A 50 -4.61 -7.06 5.23
C TYR A 50 -5.90 -6.87 6.01
N LYS A 51 -6.61 -5.78 5.74
CA LYS A 51 -7.93 -5.49 6.32
C LYS A 51 -8.96 -5.34 5.21
N ARG A 52 -10.08 -6.05 5.33
CA ARG A 52 -11.28 -5.91 4.51
C ARG A 52 -12.42 -5.48 5.41
N LEU A 53 -13.19 -4.50 4.97
CA LEU A 53 -14.44 -4.12 5.61
C LEU A 53 -15.56 -5.02 5.08
N GLU A 54 -16.40 -5.51 5.98
CA GLU A 54 -17.64 -6.21 5.61
C GLU A 54 -18.68 -5.23 5.05
N GLN A 55 -18.61 -3.96 5.47
CA GLN A 55 -19.48 -2.89 4.98
C GLN A 55 -18.73 -1.54 4.98
N GLY A 56 -19.06 -0.68 4.00
CA GLY A 56 -18.52 0.68 3.88
C GLY A 56 -17.18 0.76 3.13
N THR A 57 -16.56 1.94 3.19
CA THR A 57 -15.30 2.25 2.53
C THR A 57 -14.35 2.97 3.48
N PHE A 58 -13.05 2.81 3.24
CA PHE A 58 -12.02 3.61 3.88
C PHE A 58 -12.04 5.02 3.32
N GLU A 59 -12.03 5.99 4.23
CA GLU A 59 -11.80 7.39 3.90
C GLU A 59 -10.31 7.61 3.64
N LEU A 60 -9.99 8.31 2.55
CA LEU A 60 -8.61 8.66 2.23
C LEU A 60 -8.27 10.02 2.84
N PRO A 61 -7.03 10.25 3.31
CA PRO A 61 -6.64 11.53 3.87
C PRO A 61 -6.88 12.66 2.86
N ALA A 62 -7.61 13.70 3.27
CA ALA A 62 -7.92 14.86 2.44
C ALA A 62 -6.72 15.82 2.27
N GLY A 63 -5.65 15.65 3.04
CA GLY A 63 -4.43 16.45 2.98
C GLY A 63 -3.58 16.31 4.25
N GLY A 64 -2.27 16.19 4.10
CA GLY A 64 -1.28 16.07 5.17
C GLY A 64 0.11 15.72 4.63
N ASP A 65 1.16 15.69 5.48
CA ASP A 65 2.55 15.36 5.10
C ASP A 65 2.74 13.95 4.52
N ALA A 66 1.71 13.11 4.57
CA ALA A 66 1.67 11.86 3.84
C ALA A 66 1.67 12.15 2.33
N LYS A 67 2.73 11.74 1.64
CA LYS A 67 2.81 11.83 0.17
C LYS A 67 1.84 10.83 -0.45
N VAL A 68 0.56 11.20 -0.54
CA VAL A 68 -0.48 10.39 -1.17
C VAL A 68 -0.30 10.45 -2.68
N ARG A 69 0.05 9.32 -3.29
CA ARG A 69 0.05 9.15 -4.75
C ARG A 69 -1.09 8.23 -5.15
N TYR A 70 -2.03 8.77 -5.91
CA TYR A 70 -3.07 7.99 -6.57
C TYR A 70 -2.46 7.32 -7.79
N LEU A 71 -2.17 6.04 -7.67
CA LEU A 71 -1.79 5.21 -8.82
C LEU A 71 -3.08 4.80 -9.55
N ASP A 72 -3.79 5.77 -10.11
CA ASP A 72 -4.97 5.49 -10.93
C ASP A 72 -4.53 4.94 -12.29
N GLY A 73 -5.06 3.77 -12.65
CA GLY A 73 -4.87 3.20 -14.00
C GLY A 73 -4.09 1.89 -14.09
N MET A 74 -3.35 1.45 -13.07
CA MET A 74 -2.83 0.09 -13.11
C MET A 74 -3.89 -0.91 -12.64
N ASN A 75 -4.03 -2.01 -13.36
CA ASN A 75 -4.97 -3.06 -13.02
C ASN A 75 -4.36 -3.89 -11.85
N TRP A 76 -4.82 -3.69 -10.61
CA TRP A 76 -4.37 -4.42 -9.40
C TRP A 76 -5.43 -5.27 -8.69
#